data_AF-A0A7X9GJH1-F1
#
_entry.id   AF-A0A7X9GJH1-F1
#
_cell.length_a   1.000
_cell.length_b   1.000
_cell.length_c   1.000
_cell.angle_alpha   90.00
_cell.angle_beta   90.00
_cell.angle_gamma   90.00
#
_symmetry.space_group_name_H-M   'P 1'
#
loop_
_entity.id
_entity.type
_entity.pdbx_description
1 polymer ?
#
loop_
_entity_poly.entity_id
_entity_poly.type
_entity_poly.pdbx_seq_one_letter_code
_entity_poly.pdbx_strand_id
1 'polypeptide(L)'
;TEVDKLLIKKRVRVDERLMKTVREVCKDLFNVVDLPPDEDGLVREFLVRMEEKKQQIKTDYLRHYEGKKYPGEDLIMQGLTIFEELEPYKQDHITLVSKLKEYQDELLDWDEDMKMVQGFFKNQRVIFDKGLDMLKRIEDNQSYLQETEFLSKTAELQAIIEDPAPYRKIIQIPDLTGWLDKQFEASLTLKKESSRTAVQKDHEQLRNALTWYGLGDEAKERFNQDIDHWYEAKYRYIDDSTGFERLDAAIQQSVNYRDKRLREIETAIKAKQEAITRGGGGGSIDEPRYHVLELEEIVPMDDLRTEEDVDDYINKLGTKLKKLIKERKVIRFERW
;
A
#
# COMPACT_ATOMS: atom_id res chain seq x y z
N THR A 1 -11.98 -67.88 54.16
CA THR A 1 -11.22 -66.77 54.77
C THR A 1 -10.66 -65.93 53.67
N GLU A 2 -11.40 -64.92 53.22
CA GLU A 2 -10.91 -63.94 52.24
C GLU A 2 -10.76 -62.62 52.97
N VAL A 3 -9.52 -62.24 53.25
CA VAL A 3 -9.17 -60.95 53.83
C VAL A 3 -8.79 -60.07 52.64
N ASP A 4 -9.74 -59.25 52.24
CA ASP A 4 -9.57 -58.24 51.21
C ASP A 4 -8.45 -57.27 51.65
N LYS A 5 -7.32 -57.29 50.95
CA LYS A 5 -6.15 -56.47 51.27
C LYS A 5 -6.36 -55.07 50.70
N LEU A 6 -6.93 -54.20 51.53
CA LEU A 6 -6.90 -52.74 51.34
C LEU A 6 -5.45 -52.23 51.35
N LEU A 7 -4.89 -51.98 50.16
CA LEU A 7 -3.62 -51.27 49.96
C LEU A 7 -3.82 -49.78 50.25
N ILE A 8 -3.71 -49.39 51.52
CA ILE A 8 -3.68 -47.99 51.92
C ILE A 8 -2.28 -47.43 51.61
N LYS A 9 -2.14 -46.76 50.47
CA LYS A 9 -0.96 -45.92 50.17
C LYS A 9 -0.95 -44.74 51.15
N LYS A 10 -0.10 -44.81 52.17
CA LYS A 10 0.15 -43.70 53.11
C LYS A 10 0.85 -42.56 52.36
N ARG A 11 0.13 -41.48 52.05
CA ARG A 11 0.65 -40.28 51.37
C ARG A 11 1.58 -39.53 52.33
N VAL A 12 2.78 -39.18 51.87
CA VAL A 12 3.71 -38.31 52.61
C VAL A 12 3.11 -36.90 52.59
N ARG A 13 2.99 -36.24 53.76
CA ARG A 13 2.52 -34.85 53.85
C ARG A 13 3.44 -33.96 53.01
N VAL A 14 2.86 -33.08 52.21
CA VAL A 14 3.60 -32.03 51.50
C VAL A 14 4.23 -31.09 52.54
N ASP A 15 5.46 -30.65 52.28
CA ASP A 15 6.22 -29.72 53.13
C ASP A 15 5.44 -28.39 53.30
N GLU A 16 5.39 -27.83 54.51
CA GLU A 16 4.75 -26.53 54.78
C GLU A 16 5.30 -25.40 53.88
N ARG A 17 6.58 -25.49 53.48
CA ARG A 17 7.19 -24.55 52.54
C ARG A 17 6.58 -24.64 51.14
N LEU A 18 6.28 -25.85 50.67
CA LEU A 18 5.65 -26.09 49.38
C LEU A 18 4.20 -25.58 49.38
N MET A 19 3.48 -25.79 50.49
CA MET A 19 2.14 -25.24 50.68
C MET A 19 2.11 -23.70 50.68
N LYS A 20 3.16 -23.06 51.22
CA LYS A 20 3.31 -21.61 51.18
C LYS A 20 3.44 -21.11 49.74
N THR A 21 4.25 -21.76 48.91
CA THR A 21 4.41 -21.43 47.48
C THR A 21 3.06 -21.46 46.74
N VAL A 22 2.24 -22.51 46.92
CA VAL A 22 0.92 -22.57 46.26
C VAL A 22 0.04 -21.40 46.68
N ARG A 23 0.05 -21.03 47.98
CA ARG A 23 -0.74 -19.89 48.48
C ARG A 23 -0.27 -18.56 47.91
N GLU A 24 1.04 -18.36 47.80
CA GLU A 24 1.63 -17.14 47.21
C GLU A 24 1.25 -17.02 45.75
N VAL A 25 1.45 -18.07 44.94
CA VAL A 25 1.03 -18.06 43.53
C VAL A 25 -0.47 -17.81 43.40
N CYS A 26 -1.31 -18.46 44.21
CA CYS A 26 -2.76 -18.21 44.14
C CYS A 26 -3.15 -16.76 44.47
N LYS A 27 -2.44 -16.13 45.40
CA LYS A 27 -2.68 -14.73 45.77
C LYS A 27 -2.15 -13.77 44.71
N ASP A 28 -0.90 -13.94 44.31
CA ASP A 28 -0.20 -12.93 43.52
C ASP A 28 -0.53 -13.04 42.03
N LEU A 29 -0.65 -14.26 41.50
CA LEU A 29 -0.94 -14.52 40.08
C LEU A 29 -2.44 -14.55 39.75
N PHE A 30 -3.24 -15.09 40.67
CA PHE A 30 -4.69 -15.31 40.47
C PHE A 30 -5.57 -14.39 41.31
N ASN A 31 -5.01 -13.56 42.20
CA ASN A 31 -5.75 -12.66 43.09
C ASN A 31 -6.78 -13.37 43.99
N VAL A 32 -6.51 -14.62 44.39
CA VAL A 32 -7.39 -15.41 45.26
C VAL A 32 -7.07 -15.16 46.73
N VAL A 33 -8.05 -14.61 47.46
CA VAL A 33 -7.90 -14.24 48.87
C VAL A 33 -8.30 -15.37 49.82
N ASP A 34 -9.42 -16.03 49.53
CA ASP A 34 -9.96 -17.13 50.34
C ASP A 34 -9.44 -18.46 49.80
N LEU A 35 -8.55 -19.09 50.56
CA LEU A 35 -7.86 -20.31 50.15
C LEU A 35 -8.14 -21.45 51.13
N PRO A 36 -8.45 -22.67 50.65
CA PRO A 36 -8.70 -23.81 51.51
C PRO A 36 -7.57 -24.05 52.53
N PRO A 37 -7.91 -24.46 53.77
CA PRO A 37 -6.91 -24.73 54.79
C PRO A 37 -6.19 -26.07 54.56
N ASP A 38 -6.84 -27.02 53.87
CA ASP A 38 -6.31 -28.36 53.59
C ASP A 38 -5.50 -28.42 52.28
N GLU A 39 -4.57 -29.38 52.22
CA GLU A 39 -3.66 -29.57 51.09
C GLU A 39 -4.40 -29.87 49.79
N ASP A 40 -5.31 -30.84 49.81
CA ASP A 40 -6.04 -31.27 48.61
C ASP A 40 -6.98 -30.17 48.10
N GLY A 41 -7.62 -29.43 49.00
CA GLY A 41 -8.40 -28.24 48.69
C GLY A 41 -7.56 -27.17 47.99
N LEU A 42 -6.40 -26.84 48.55
CA LEU A 42 -5.53 -25.79 48.00
C LEU A 42 -5.01 -26.17 46.61
N VAL A 43 -4.55 -27.41 46.40
CA VAL A 43 -4.06 -27.86 45.10
C VAL A 43 -5.19 -27.90 44.06
N ARG A 44 -6.40 -28.33 44.45
CA ARG A 44 -7.56 -28.28 43.55
C ARG A 44 -7.91 -26.86 43.14
N GLU A 45 -7.93 -25.92 44.09
CA GLU A 45 -8.18 -24.51 43.80
C GLU A 45 -7.12 -23.96 42.83
N PHE A 46 -5.85 -24.23 43.08
CA PHE A 46 -4.76 -23.86 42.17
C PHE A 46 -4.99 -24.39 40.74
N LEU A 47 -5.31 -25.68 40.58
CA LEU A 47 -5.54 -26.29 39.27
C LEU A 47 -6.73 -25.67 38.53
N VAL A 48 -7.81 -25.33 39.25
CA VAL A 48 -8.96 -24.61 38.68
C VAL A 48 -8.53 -23.24 38.17
N ARG A 49 -7.82 -22.46 38.99
CA ARG A 49 -7.36 -21.12 38.62
C ARG A 49 -6.36 -21.12 37.48
N MET A 50 -5.47 -22.11 37.45
CA MET A 50 -4.52 -22.32 36.35
C MET A 50 -5.28 -22.52 35.03
N GLU A 51 -6.30 -23.39 35.02
CA GLU A 51 -7.08 -23.63 33.80
C GLU A 51 -7.91 -22.40 33.40
N GLU A 52 -8.54 -21.71 34.36
CA GLU A 52 -9.24 -20.44 34.10
C GLU A 52 -8.31 -19.40 33.47
N LYS A 53 -7.10 -19.21 34.02
CA LYS A 53 -6.10 -18.27 33.48
C LYS A 53 -5.63 -18.70 32.08
N LYS A 54 -5.37 -19.99 31.82
CA LYS A 54 -5.03 -20.49 30.47
C LYS A 54 -6.12 -20.16 29.45
N GLN A 55 -7.38 -20.41 29.80
CA GLN A 55 -8.51 -20.12 28.92
C GLN A 55 -8.69 -18.62 28.71
N GLN A 56 -8.51 -17.81 29.75
CA GLN A 56 -8.50 -16.36 29.65
C GLN A 56 -7.42 -15.88 28.69
N ILE A 57 -6.18 -16.35 28.83
CA ILE A 57 -5.07 -15.96 27.95
C ILE A 57 -5.38 -16.29 26.49
N LYS A 58 -5.90 -17.49 26.23
CA LYS A 58 -6.26 -17.93 24.88
C LYS A 58 -7.38 -17.07 24.29
N THR A 59 -8.41 -16.79 25.09
CA THR A 59 -9.64 -16.11 24.64
C THR A 59 -9.45 -14.60 24.56
N ASP A 60 -8.75 -13.97 25.50
CA ASP A 60 -8.66 -12.51 25.57
C ASP A 60 -7.46 -11.96 24.78
N TYR A 61 -6.41 -12.76 24.58
CA TYR A 61 -5.17 -12.30 23.92
C TYR A 61 -4.80 -13.15 22.70
N LEU A 62 -4.56 -14.45 22.84
CA LEU A 62 -3.98 -15.28 21.76
C LEU A 62 -4.82 -15.26 20.47
N ARG A 63 -6.16 -15.28 20.57
CA ARG A 63 -7.05 -15.19 19.40
C ARG A 63 -6.80 -13.96 18.51
N HIS A 64 -6.24 -12.89 19.07
CA HIS A 64 -6.01 -11.64 18.34
C HIS A 64 -4.82 -11.70 17.40
N TYR A 65 -3.97 -12.73 17.51
CA TYR A 65 -2.80 -12.95 16.67
C TYR A 65 -3.15 -13.74 15.39
N GLU A 66 -4.38 -14.21 15.25
CA GLU A 66 -4.86 -14.82 14.01
C GLU A 66 -4.90 -13.78 12.88
N GLY A 67 -3.92 -13.84 11.98
CA GLY A 67 -3.84 -12.98 10.79
C GLY A 67 -3.31 -11.56 11.03
N LYS A 68 -2.87 -11.24 12.26
CA LYS A 68 -2.24 -9.96 12.60
C LYS A 68 -1.02 -10.16 13.49
N LYS A 69 0.05 -9.43 13.20
CA LYS A 69 1.25 -9.39 14.03
C LYS A 69 1.12 -8.28 15.08
N TYR A 70 0.97 -8.68 16.33
CA TYR A 70 0.97 -7.77 17.48
C TYR A 70 2.20 -8.06 18.37
N PRO A 71 2.64 -7.10 19.19
CA PRO A 71 3.72 -7.36 20.15
C PRO A 71 3.29 -8.33 21.26
N GLY A 72 4.26 -9.01 21.87
CA GLY A 72 4.02 -9.85 23.06
C GLY A 72 3.44 -11.25 22.82
N GLU A 73 3.42 -11.75 21.56
CA GLU A 73 2.98 -13.14 21.27
C GLU A 73 3.86 -14.16 22.01
N ASP A 74 5.18 -14.00 21.95
CA ASP A 74 6.13 -14.88 22.61
C ASP A 74 5.93 -14.92 24.13
N LEU A 75 5.61 -13.76 24.74
CA LEU A 75 5.32 -13.67 26.17
C LEU A 75 4.03 -14.42 26.53
N ILE A 76 2.99 -14.30 25.70
CA ILE A 76 1.75 -15.07 25.87
C ILE A 76 2.04 -16.58 25.81
N MET A 77 2.84 -16.99 24.82
CA MET A 77 3.21 -18.39 24.61
C MET A 77 4.08 -18.94 25.75
N GLN A 78 4.98 -18.14 26.32
CA GLN A 78 5.78 -18.51 27.47
C GLN A 78 4.88 -18.90 28.66
N GLY A 79 3.92 -18.05 29.04
CA GLY A 79 3.01 -18.36 30.16
C GLY A 79 2.17 -19.61 29.93
N LEU A 80 1.65 -19.78 28.70
CA LEU A 80 0.92 -21.00 28.32
C LEU A 80 1.81 -22.24 28.43
N THR A 81 3.07 -22.15 28.01
CA THR A 81 4.04 -23.25 28.08
C THR A 81 4.29 -23.65 29.53
N ILE A 82 4.54 -22.69 30.44
CA ILE A 82 4.75 -22.99 31.86
C ILE A 82 3.54 -23.74 32.44
N PHE A 83 2.31 -23.29 32.15
CA PHE A 83 1.13 -24.00 32.63
C PHE A 83 0.95 -25.39 32.00
N GLU A 84 1.33 -25.55 30.73
CA GLU A 84 1.32 -26.85 30.04
C GLU A 84 2.37 -27.82 30.62
N GLU A 85 3.52 -27.34 31.10
CA GLU A 85 4.53 -28.15 31.77
C GLU A 85 4.08 -28.65 33.17
N LEU A 86 3.15 -27.94 33.82
CA LEU A 86 2.57 -28.36 35.10
C LEU A 86 1.44 -29.40 34.93
N GLU A 87 0.74 -29.38 33.80
CA GLU A 87 -0.43 -30.22 33.50
C GLU A 87 -0.22 -31.74 33.72
N PRO A 88 0.93 -32.35 33.32
CA PRO A 88 1.17 -33.79 33.50
C PRO A 88 1.15 -34.23 34.97
N TYR A 89 1.44 -33.31 35.90
CA TYR A 89 1.58 -33.61 37.32
C TYR A 89 0.30 -33.41 38.13
N LYS A 90 -0.83 -33.08 37.50
CA LYS A 90 -2.10 -32.77 38.20
C LYS A 90 -2.62 -33.86 39.15
N GLN A 91 -2.22 -35.12 38.95
CA GLN A 91 -2.58 -36.24 39.83
C GLN A 91 -1.55 -36.50 40.94
N ASP A 92 -0.34 -35.95 40.83
CA ASP A 92 0.74 -36.05 41.82
C ASP A 92 1.02 -34.69 42.46
N HIS A 93 0.32 -34.39 43.55
CA HIS A 93 0.42 -33.09 44.24
C HIS A 93 1.85 -32.78 44.71
N ILE A 94 2.64 -33.78 45.11
CA ILE A 94 4.00 -33.52 45.60
C ILE A 94 4.88 -33.04 44.44
N THR A 95 4.82 -33.75 43.31
CA THR A 95 5.59 -33.39 42.12
C THR A 95 5.09 -32.09 41.52
N LEU A 96 3.78 -31.88 41.43
CA LEU A 96 3.17 -30.65 40.93
C LEU A 96 3.65 -29.43 41.72
N VAL A 97 3.57 -29.47 43.05
CA VAL A 97 3.94 -28.32 43.88
C VAL A 97 5.46 -28.11 43.89
N SER A 98 6.25 -29.18 43.80
CA SER A 98 7.69 -29.07 43.65
C SER A 98 8.06 -28.38 42.33
N LYS A 99 7.40 -28.75 41.23
CA LYS A 99 7.56 -28.10 39.92
C LYS A 99 7.06 -26.66 39.94
N LEU A 100 5.89 -26.39 40.53
CA LEU A 100 5.37 -25.04 40.68
C LEU A 100 6.36 -24.12 41.40
N LYS A 101 7.06 -24.63 42.41
CA LYS A 101 8.11 -23.89 43.11
C LYS A 101 9.31 -23.56 42.22
N GLU A 102 9.68 -24.45 41.30
CA GLU A 102 10.74 -24.18 40.32
C GLU A 102 10.34 -23.04 39.37
N TYR A 103 9.06 -22.95 38.98
CA TYR A 103 8.54 -21.91 38.09
C TYR A 103 7.97 -20.67 38.81
N GLN A 104 8.01 -20.61 40.15
CA GLN A 104 7.32 -19.55 40.91
C GLN A 104 7.79 -18.16 40.48
N ASP A 105 9.11 -17.94 40.48
CA ASP A 105 9.69 -16.64 40.15
C ASP A 105 9.40 -16.28 38.68
N GLU A 106 9.57 -17.24 37.76
CA GLU A 106 9.29 -17.03 36.32
C GLU A 106 7.82 -16.69 36.07
N LEU A 107 6.88 -17.32 36.78
CA LEU A 107 5.44 -17.02 36.65
C LEU A 107 5.09 -15.63 37.17
N LEU A 108 5.74 -15.18 38.24
CA LEU A 108 5.50 -13.85 38.81
C LEU A 108 6.08 -12.76 37.92
N ASP A 109 7.32 -12.93 37.44
CA ASP A 109 7.94 -12.02 36.47
C ASP A 109 7.10 -11.95 35.18
N TRP A 110 6.64 -13.10 34.70
CA TRP A 110 5.76 -13.18 33.54
C TRP A 110 4.44 -12.42 33.74
N ASP A 111 3.78 -12.52 34.90
CA ASP A 111 2.53 -11.80 35.14
C ASP A 111 2.75 -10.28 35.23
N GLU A 112 3.90 -9.84 35.74
CA GLU A 112 4.29 -8.43 35.70
C GLU A 112 4.47 -7.91 34.26
N ASP A 113 5.19 -8.65 33.41
CA ASP A 113 5.39 -8.30 32.01
C ASP A 113 4.08 -8.34 31.21
N MET A 114 3.19 -9.29 31.52
CA MET A 114 1.87 -9.39 30.89
C MET A 114 1.02 -8.14 31.08
N LYS A 115 1.26 -7.31 32.11
CA LYS A 115 0.56 -6.02 32.30
C LYS A 115 0.77 -5.10 31.10
N MET A 116 1.92 -5.18 30.41
CA MET A 116 2.17 -4.40 29.19
C MET A 116 1.29 -4.87 28.03
N VAL A 117 1.17 -6.18 27.82
CA VAL A 117 0.31 -6.79 26.79
C VAL A 117 -1.16 -6.46 27.04
N GLN A 118 -1.60 -6.58 28.30
CA GLN A 118 -2.96 -6.22 28.71
C GLN A 118 -3.23 -4.73 28.44
N GLY A 119 -2.28 -3.86 28.82
CA GLY A 119 -2.35 -2.42 28.57
C GLY A 119 -2.40 -2.09 27.07
N PHE A 120 -1.66 -2.84 26.25
CA PHE A 120 -1.67 -2.72 24.80
C PHE A 120 -3.06 -3.00 24.21
N PHE A 121 -3.62 -4.17 24.47
CA PHE A 121 -4.93 -4.55 23.93
C PHE A 121 -6.06 -3.65 24.43
N LYS A 122 -5.94 -3.14 25.65
CA LYS A 122 -6.92 -2.23 26.25
C LYS A 122 -6.88 -0.82 25.68
N ASN A 123 -5.69 -0.26 25.45
CA ASN A 123 -5.54 1.18 25.20
C ASN A 123 -4.79 1.53 23.90
N GLN A 124 -3.85 0.70 23.45
CA GLN A 124 -2.88 1.07 22.41
C GLN A 124 -3.13 0.38 21.07
N ARG A 125 -3.89 -0.73 21.05
CA ARG A 125 -4.17 -1.50 19.84
C ARG A 125 -4.67 -0.65 18.67
N VAL A 126 -5.62 0.26 18.91
CA VAL A 126 -6.18 1.12 17.85
C VAL A 126 -5.11 2.03 17.24
N ILE A 127 -4.17 2.51 18.04
CA ILE A 127 -3.06 3.35 17.57
C ILE A 127 -2.09 2.50 16.75
N PHE A 128 -1.76 1.29 17.23
CA PHE A 128 -0.89 0.36 16.54
C PHE A 128 -1.47 -0.12 15.20
N ASP A 129 -2.76 -0.44 15.16
CA ASP A 129 -3.49 -0.83 13.94
C ASP A 129 -3.40 0.27 12.88
N LYS A 130 -3.49 1.56 13.24
CA LYS A 130 -3.26 2.67 12.29
C LYS A 130 -1.85 2.68 11.70
N GLY A 131 -0.85 2.31 12.49
CA GLY A 131 0.52 2.16 12.01
C GLY A 131 0.65 1.04 10.99
N LEU A 132 0.06 -0.12 11.27
CA LEU A 132 -0.01 -1.26 10.34
C LEU A 132 -0.70 -0.88 9.03
N ASP A 133 -1.86 -0.22 9.11
CA ASP A 133 -2.63 0.20 7.94
C ASP A 133 -1.86 1.22 7.09
N MET A 134 -1.14 2.15 7.73
CA MET A 134 -0.29 3.11 7.02
C MET A 134 0.87 2.42 6.30
N LEU A 135 1.59 1.51 6.96
CA LEU A 135 2.70 0.77 6.34
C LEU A 135 2.22 -0.03 5.13
N LYS A 136 1.08 -0.71 5.25
CA LYS A 136 0.47 -1.46 4.13
C LYS A 136 0.14 -0.54 2.96
N ARG A 137 -0.49 0.61 3.23
CA ARG A 137 -0.80 1.61 2.19
C ARG A 137 0.45 2.13 1.49
N ILE A 138 1.54 2.32 2.22
CA ILE A 138 2.84 2.75 1.66
C ILE A 138 3.45 1.65 0.80
N GLU A 139 3.45 0.40 1.28
CA GLU A 139 3.94 -0.77 0.55
C GLU A 139 3.22 -0.92 -0.80
N ASP A 140 1.90 -0.84 -0.79
CA ASP A 140 1.05 -0.91 -1.99
C ASP A 140 1.35 0.21 -3.02
N ASN A 141 2.05 1.29 -2.62
CA ASN A 141 2.32 2.46 -3.47
C ASN A 141 3.82 2.84 -3.48
N GLN A 142 4.71 1.92 -3.10
CA GLN A 142 6.12 2.24 -2.84
C GLN A 142 6.81 2.88 -4.04
N SER A 143 6.52 2.44 -5.27
CA SER A 143 7.11 2.98 -6.51
C SER A 143 6.89 4.49 -6.70
N TYR A 144 5.87 5.06 -6.05
CA TYR A 144 5.52 6.47 -6.13
C TYR A 144 6.09 7.31 -4.99
N LEU A 145 6.61 6.67 -3.93
CA LEU A 145 6.96 7.27 -2.65
C LEU A 145 8.45 7.08 -2.36
N GLN A 146 9.30 7.79 -3.11
CA GLN A 146 10.77 7.62 -3.10
C GLN A 146 11.51 8.80 -2.44
N GLU A 147 10.78 9.73 -1.84
CA GLU A 147 11.35 10.90 -1.18
C GLU A 147 12.11 10.48 0.09
N THR A 148 13.32 11.02 0.29
CA THR A 148 14.25 10.48 1.31
C THR A 148 13.72 10.67 2.73
N GLU A 149 13.11 11.82 3.03
CA GLU A 149 12.51 12.06 4.35
C GLU A 149 11.32 11.13 4.56
N PHE A 150 10.49 10.93 3.53
CA PHE A 150 9.38 9.98 3.55
C PHE A 150 9.81 8.55 3.88
N LEU A 151 10.85 8.05 3.21
CA LEU A 151 11.40 6.72 3.46
C LEU A 151 11.98 6.60 4.88
N SER A 152 12.66 7.65 5.37
CA SER A 152 13.18 7.67 6.74
C SER A 152 12.06 7.58 7.78
N LYS A 153 10.98 8.35 7.62
CA LYS A 153 9.83 8.33 8.54
C LYS A 153 9.05 7.01 8.45
N THR A 154 8.98 6.42 7.27
CA THR A 154 8.43 5.07 7.07
C THR A 154 9.24 4.03 7.84
N ALA A 155 10.57 4.09 7.78
CA ALA A 155 11.44 3.19 8.51
C ALA A 155 11.34 3.38 10.03
N GLU A 156 11.18 4.61 10.52
CA GLU A 156 10.90 4.88 11.95
C GLU A 156 9.60 4.20 12.41
N LEU A 157 8.53 4.31 11.61
CA LEU A 157 7.26 3.64 11.90
C LEU A 157 7.42 2.11 11.88
N GLN A 158 8.08 1.58 10.86
CA GLN A 158 8.35 0.14 10.73
C GLN A 158 9.14 -0.41 11.93
N ALA A 159 10.16 0.32 12.39
CA ALA A 159 10.94 -0.07 13.56
C ALA A 159 10.10 -0.13 14.86
N ILE A 160 9.03 0.66 14.98
CA ILE A 160 8.08 0.56 16.10
C ILE A 160 7.18 -0.66 15.95
N ILE A 161 6.72 -0.96 14.74
CA ILE A 161 5.80 -2.08 14.47
C ILE A 161 6.52 -3.43 14.61
N GLU A 162 7.79 -3.51 14.23
CA GLU A 162 8.60 -4.74 14.29
C GLU A 162 9.27 -4.98 15.65
N ASP A 163 9.28 -3.99 16.55
CA ASP A 163 9.81 -4.13 17.90
C ASP A 163 8.90 -5.06 18.72
N PRO A 164 9.44 -6.13 19.34
CA PRO A 164 8.65 -7.09 20.12
C PRO A 164 8.03 -6.47 21.39
N ALA A 165 8.56 -5.35 21.89
CA ALA A 165 8.07 -4.64 23.08
C ALA A 165 7.95 -3.11 22.87
N PRO A 166 7.10 -2.64 21.93
CA PRO A 166 7.06 -1.25 21.48
C PRO A 166 6.23 -0.34 22.39
N TYR A 167 5.73 -0.83 23.53
CA TYR A 167 4.67 -0.20 24.34
C TYR A 167 4.88 1.29 24.65
N ARG A 168 6.13 1.70 24.89
CA ARG A 168 6.48 3.12 25.15
C ARG A 168 6.63 3.96 23.87
N LYS A 169 6.89 3.34 22.73
CA LYS A 169 7.07 4.00 21.43
C LYS A 169 5.77 4.16 20.66
N ILE A 170 4.72 3.37 20.96
CA ILE A 170 3.42 3.44 20.27
C ILE A 170 2.81 4.85 20.30
N ILE A 171 3.10 5.64 21.34
CA ILE A 171 2.65 7.04 21.43
C ILE A 171 3.15 7.94 20.29
N GLN A 172 4.20 7.53 19.56
CA GLN A 172 4.78 8.27 18.43
C GLN A 172 4.07 7.97 17.11
N ILE A 173 3.32 6.86 17.01
CA ILE A 173 2.63 6.44 15.78
C ILE A 173 1.66 7.51 15.26
N PRO A 174 0.83 8.20 16.08
CA PRO A 174 -0.07 9.23 15.58
C PRO A 174 0.65 10.37 14.84
N ASP A 175 1.80 10.82 15.36
CA ASP A 175 2.57 11.89 14.74
C ASP A 175 3.24 11.42 13.44
N LEU A 176 3.83 10.21 13.45
CA LEU A 176 4.42 9.60 12.27
C LEU A 176 3.38 9.39 11.16
N THR A 177 2.25 8.76 11.49
CA THR A 177 1.18 8.49 10.53
C THR A 177 0.53 9.77 10.01
N GLY A 178 0.35 10.79 10.86
CA GLY A 178 -0.17 12.08 10.41
C GLY A 178 0.76 12.80 9.43
N TRP A 179 2.07 12.74 9.66
CA TRP A 179 3.04 13.30 8.73
C TRP A 179 3.10 12.50 7.42
N LEU A 180 3.15 11.17 7.49
CA LEU A 180 3.18 10.28 6.33
C LEU A 180 1.92 10.44 5.46
N ASP A 181 0.74 10.51 6.08
CA ASP A 181 -0.52 10.72 5.36
C ASP A 181 -0.51 12.04 4.59
N LYS A 182 -0.05 13.12 5.23
CA LYS A 182 0.07 14.43 4.59
C LYS A 182 1.00 14.40 3.38
N GLN A 183 2.16 13.75 3.49
CA GLN A 183 3.10 13.65 2.37
C GLN A 183 2.57 12.74 1.26
N PHE A 184 1.92 11.64 1.61
CA PHE A 184 1.26 10.76 0.65
C PHE A 184 0.24 11.54 -0.20
N GLU A 185 -0.64 12.31 0.45
CA GLU A 185 -1.64 13.13 -0.25
C GLU A 185 -1.01 14.22 -1.11
N ALA A 186 0.11 14.81 -0.65
CA ALA A 186 0.86 15.79 -1.44
C ALA A 186 1.44 15.15 -2.71
N SER A 187 2.05 13.96 -2.61
CA SER A 187 2.57 13.20 -3.76
C SER A 187 1.44 12.80 -4.72
N LEU A 188 0.29 12.36 -4.20
CA LEU A 188 -0.87 12.02 -5.01
C LEU A 188 -1.41 13.24 -5.76
N THR A 189 -1.48 14.39 -5.10
CA THR A 189 -1.90 15.67 -5.70
C THR A 189 -0.96 16.07 -6.84
N LEU A 190 0.36 16.03 -6.62
CA LEU A 190 1.34 16.32 -7.66
C LEU A 190 1.21 15.36 -8.85
N LYS A 191 0.95 14.07 -8.60
CA LYS A 191 0.70 13.10 -9.66
C LYS A 191 -0.57 13.42 -10.43
N LYS A 192 -1.65 13.85 -9.78
CA LYS A 192 -2.89 14.29 -10.47
C LYS A 192 -2.61 15.45 -11.41
N GLU A 193 -1.89 16.47 -10.95
CA GLU A 193 -1.53 17.65 -11.75
C GLU A 193 -0.68 17.27 -12.97
N SER A 194 0.34 16.44 -12.77
CA SER A 194 1.20 15.93 -13.85
C SER A 194 0.39 15.10 -14.86
N SER A 195 -0.48 14.22 -14.37
CA SER A 195 -1.36 13.40 -15.22
C SER A 195 -2.32 14.25 -16.02
N ARG A 196 -2.90 15.29 -15.39
CA ARG A 196 -3.81 16.22 -16.06
C ARG A 196 -3.09 16.99 -17.15
N THR A 197 -1.87 17.45 -16.89
CA THR A 197 -1.02 18.12 -17.89
C THR A 197 -0.71 17.21 -19.08
N ALA A 198 -0.33 15.95 -18.82
CA ALA A 198 -0.06 14.97 -19.88
C ALA A 198 -1.29 14.70 -20.75
N VAL A 199 -2.46 14.50 -20.13
CA VAL A 199 -3.73 14.28 -20.84
C VAL A 199 -4.19 15.53 -21.59
N GLN A 200 -3.99 16.73 -21.04
CA GLN A 200 -4.25 18.01 -21.72
C GLN A 200 -3.39 18.16 -22.96
N LYS A 201 -2.11 17.82 -22.90
CA LYS A 201 -1.22 17.86 -24.07
C LYS A 201 -1.73 16.97 -25.21
N ASP A 202 -2.19 15.76 -24.92
CA ASP A 202 -2.77 14.89 -25.95
C ASP A 202 -4.06 15.46 -26.54
N HIS A 203 -4.90 16.06 -25.70
CA HIS A 203 -6.14 16.71 -26.12
C HIS A 203 -5.86 17.89 -27.08
N GLU A 204 -4.94 18.78 -26.70
CA GLU A 204 -4.52 19.91 -27.54
C GLU A 204 -3.90 19.44 -28.86
N GLN A 205 -3.09 18.39 -28.83
CA GLN A 205 -2.54 17.79 -30.06
C GLN A 205 -3.64 17.38 -31.04
N LEU A 206 -4.71 16.75 -30.56
CA LEU A 206 -5.85 16.35 -31.39
C LEU A 206 -6.63 17.56 -31.95
N ARG A 207 -6.91 18.57 -31.12
CA ARG A 207 -7.60 19.80 -31.57
C ARG A 207 -6.79 20.53 -32.63
N ASN A 208 -5.48 20.61 -32.44
CA ASN A 208 -4.56 21.21 -33.42
C ASN A 208 -4.56 20.42 -34.73
N ALA A 209 -4.50 19.09 -34.66
CA ALA A 209 -4.61 18.23 -35.84
C ALA A 209 -5.86 18.59 -36.67
N LEU A 210 -7.05 18.64 -36.05
CA LEU A 210 -8.31 18.96 -36.74
C LEU A 210 -8.32 20.33 -37.42
N THR A 211 -7.52 21.28 -36.91
CA THR A 211 -7.39 22.61 -37.51
C THR A 211 -6.57 22.57 -38.81
N TRP A 212 -5.46 21.81 -38.82
CA TRP A 212 -4.55 21.71 -39.96
C TRP A 212 -5.07 20.80 -41.09
N TYR A 213 -6.03 19.94 -40.80
CA TYR A 213 -6.55 18.98 -41.78
C TYR A 213 -7.69 19.55 -42.63
N GLY A 214 -7.68 19.20 -43.94
CA GLY A 214 -8.67 19.59 -44.95
C GLY A 214 -10.06 18.93 -44.81
N LEU A 215 -10.45 18.55 -43.59
CA LEU A 215 -11.77 18.03 -43.26
C LEU A 215 -12.86 19.07 -43.57
N GLY A 216 -14.07 18.61 -43.93
CA GLY A 216 -15.23 19.51 -44.04
C GLY A 216 -15.75 19.91 -42.67
N ASP A 217 -16.45 21.03 -42.58
CA ASP A 217 -16.86 21.63 -41.30
C ASP A 217 -17.70 20.70 -40.43
N GLU A 218 -18.65 19.95 -41.01
CA GLU A 218 -19.48 18.97 -40.29
C GLU A 218 -18.65 17.81 -39.69
N ALA A 219 -17.66 17.31 -40.44
CA ALA A 219 -16.80 16.23 -39.96
C ALA A 219 -15.86 16.74 -38.86
N LYS A 220 -15.33 17.97 -38.98
CA LYS A 220 -14.53 18.62 -37.94
C LYS A 220 -15.32 18.78 -36.66
N GLU A 221 -16.56 19.27 -36.75
CA GLU A 221 -17.42 19.47 -35.60
C GLU A 221 -17.73 18.16 -34.88
N ARG A 222 -18.05 17.10 -35.62
CA ARG A 222 -18.26 15.77 -35.04
C ARG A 222 -17.03 15.25 -34.30
N PHE A 223 -15.84 15.33 -34.92
CA PHE A 223 -14.61 14.90 -34.26
C PHE A 223 -14.29 15.75 -33.02
N ASN A 224 -14.49 17.06 -33.07
CA ASN A 224 -14.30 17.94 -31.91
C ASN A 224 -15.21 17.51 -30.75
N GLN A 225 -16.51 17.30 -31.00
CA GLN A 225 -17.46 16.90 -29.96
C GLN A 225 -17.09 15.55 -29.33
N ASP A 226 -16.75 14.55 -30.15
CA ASP A 226 -16.35 13.22 -29.68
C ASP A 226 -15.05 13.27 -28.84
N ILE A 227 -14.10 14.12 -29.24
CA ILE A 227 -12.82 14.30 -28.54
C ILE A 227 -13.03 15.03 -27.22
N ASP A 228 -13.71 16.18 -27.25
CA ASP A 228 -13.96 17.02 -26.07
C ASP A 228 -14.71 16.22 -25.00
N HIS A 229 -15.77 15.50 -25.36
CA HIS A 229 -16.53 14.67 -24.42
C HIS A 229 -15.67 13.57 -23.78
N TRP A 230 -14.83 12.88 -24.57
CA TRP A 230 -13.95 11.85 -24.03
C TRP A 230 -12.93 12.42 -23.04
N TYR A 231 -12.31 13.57 -23.37
CA TYR A 231 -11.32 14.21 -22.50
C TYR A 231 -11.93 14.83 -21.25
N GLU A 232 -13.12 15.43 -21.34
CA GLU A 232 -13.86 15.91 -20.16
C GLU A 232 -14.14 14.78 -19.17
N ALA A 233 -14.59 13.62 -19.66
CA ALA A 233 -14.76 12.43 -18.83
C ALA A 233 -13.43 11.96 -18.23
N LYS A 234 -12.33 12.05 -19.00
CA LYS A 234 -10.99 11.68 -18.53
C LYS A 234 -10.47 12.62 -17.44
N TYR A 235 -10.72 13.93 -17.54
CA TYR A 235 -10.35 14.89 -16.50
C TYR A 235 -11.07 14.60 -15.19
N ARG A 236 -12.39 14.34 -15.22
CA ARG A 236 -13.14 13.93 -14.02
C ARG A 236 -12.59 12.66 -13.41
N TYR A 237 -12.26 11.67 -14.25
CA TYR A 237 -11.63 10.42 -13.78
C TYR A 237 -10.30 10.67 -13.05
N ILE A 238 -9.48 11.62 -13.51
CA ILE A 238 -8.22 12.02 -12.85
C ILE A 238 -8.52 12.73 -11.52
N ASP A 239 -9.43 13.71 -11.53
CA ASP A 239 -9.78 14.52 -10.36
C ASP A 239 -10.31 13.61 -9.22
N ASP A 240 -11.14 12.61 -9.55
CA ASP A 240 -11.75 11.66 -8.61
C ASP A 240 -10.83 10.48 -8.21
N SER A 241 -9.67 10.33 -8.84
CA SER A 241 -8.78 9.18 -8.57
C SER A 241 -8.10 9.30 -7.20
N THR A 242 -8.05 8.19 -6.46
CA THR A 242 -7.39 8.11 -5.14
C THR A 242 -6.14 7.24 -5.13
N GLY A 243 -5.72 6.71 -6.28
CA GLY A 243 -4.59 5.80 -6.40
C GLY A 243 -3.70 6.16 -7.59
N PHE A 244 -2.38 6.02 -7.39
CA PHE A 244 -1.37 6.39 -8.39
C PHE A 244 -1.47 5.57 -9.68
N GLU A 245 -1.74 4.27 -9.58
CA GLU A 245 -1.89 3.39 -10.75
C GLU A 245 -3.03 3.85 -11.69
N ARG A 246 -4.12 4.36 -11.11
CA ARG A 246 -5.26 4.87 -11.90
C ARG A 246 -4.86 6.09 -12.72
N LEU A 247 -3.95 6.91 -12.19
CA LEU A 247 -3.43 8.09 -12.87
C LEU A 247 -2.50 7.70 -14.03
N ASP A 248 -1.62 6.71 -13.84
CA ASP A 248 -0.81 6.15 -14.93
C ASP A 248 -1.68 5.55 -16.04
N ALA A 249 -2.71 4.79 -15.66
CA ALA A 249 -3.68 4.25 -16.60
C ALA A 249 -4.41 5.36 -17.37
N ALA A 250 -4.73 6.49 -16.74
CA ALA A 250 -5.36 7.62 -17.43
C ALA A 250 -4.44 8.22 -18.51
N ILE A 251 -3.15 8.39 -18.20
CA ILE A 251 -2.15 8.86 -19.17
C ILE A 251 -2.05 7.90 -20.34
N GLN A 252 -1.90 6.59 -20.09
CA GLN A 252 -1.78 5.60 -21.16
C GLN A 252 -3.05 5.53 -22.02
N GLN A 253 -4.23 5.61 -21.41
CA GLN A 253 -5.50 5.63 -22.12
C GLN A 253 -5.61 6.87 -23.03
N SER A 254 -5.12 8.02 -22.57
CA SER A 254 -5.07 9.25 -23.37
C SER A 254 -4.19 9.10 -24.60
N VAL A 255 -2.98 8.57 -24.44
CA VAL A 255 -2.05 8.28 -25.55
C VAL A 255 -2.72 7.35 -26.58
N ASN A 256 -3.29 6.23 -26.11
CA ASN A 256 -3.95 5.27 -26.98
C ASN A 256 -5.16 5.87 -27.72
N TYR A 257 -5.95 6.69 -27.03
CA TYR A 257 -7.10 7.38 -27.63
C TYR A 257 -6.65 8.38 -28.69
N ARG A 258 -5.64 9.21 -28.38
CA ARG A 258 -5.02 10.14 -29.30
C ARG A 258 -4.56 9.46 -30.58
N ASP A 259 -3.76 8.41 -30.46
CA ASP A 259 -3.17 7.72 -31.62
C ASP A 259 -4.23 7.00 -32.47
N LYS A 260 -5.31 6.53 -31.85
CA LYS A 260 -6.48 5.99 -32.56
C LYS A 260 -7.20 7.10 -33.33
N ARG A 261 -7.51 8.23 -32.69
CA ARG A 261 -8.23 9.35 -33.32
C ARG A 261 -7.43 9.98 -34.45
N LEU A 262 -6.12 10.15 -34.29
CA LEU A 262 -5.25 10.65 -35.37
C LEU A 262 -5.33 9.78 -36.62
N ARG A 263 -5.27 8.44 -36.48
CA ARG A 263 -5.42 7.50 -37.61
C ARG A 263 -6.79 7.60 -38.29
N GLU A 264 -7.85 7.78 -37.52
CA GLU A 264 -9.20 7.95 -38.07
C GLU A 264 -9.36 9.25 -38.83
N ILE A 265 -8.78 10.34 -38.31
CA ILE A 265 -8.73 11.63 -38.97
C ILE A 265 -7.96 11.51 -40.29
N GLU A 266 -6.77 10.89 -40.29
CA GLU A 266 -5.98 10.64 -41.49
C GLU A 266 -6.74 9.82 -42.54
N THR A 267 -7.46 8.79 -42.11
CA THR A 267 -8.28 7.95 -42.99
C THR A 267 -9.44 8.73 -43.60
N ALA A 268 -10.12 9.56 -42.80
CA ALA A 268 -11.22 10.42 -43.28
C ALA A 268 -10.75 11.43 -44.33
N ILE A 269 -9.54 11.99 -44.16
CA ILE A 269 -8.93 12.90 -45.13
C ILE A 269 -8.61 12.18 -46.43
N LYS A 270 -7.97 11.00 -46.37
CA LYS A 270 -7.66 10.20 -47.56
C LYS A 270 -8.93 9.84 -48.33
N ALA A 271 -9.96 9.37 -47.63
CA ALA A 271 -11.26 9.03 -48.24
C ALA A 271 -11.89 10.23 -48.95
N LYS A 272 -11.84 11.43 -48.35
CA LYS A 272 -12.34 12.66 -48.97
C LYS A 272 -11.52 13.03 -50.21
N GLN A 273 -10.19 12.92 -50.15
CA GLN A 273 -9.31 13.19 -51.30
C GLN A 273 -9.61 12.24 -52.46
N GLU A 274 -9.75 10.94 -52.21
CA GLU A 274 -10.07 9.93 -53.23
C GLU A 274 -11.48 10.07 -53.82
N ALA A 275 -12.45 10.56 -53.04
CA ALA A 275 -13.80 10.85 -53.52
C ALA A 275 -13.80 12.04 -54.48
N ILE A 276 -12.98 13.07 -54.21
CA ILE A 276 -12.77 14.22 -55.09
C ILE A 276 -12.09 13.79 -56.40
N THR A 277 -11.13 12.86 -56.35
CA THR A 277 -10.43 12.39 -57.58
C THR A 277 -11.31 11.52 -58.49
N ARG A 278 -12.33 10.84 -57.94
CA ARG A 278 -13.23 9.95 -58.69
C ARG A 278 -14.47 10.66 -59.28
N GLY A 279 -14.86 11.81 -58.74
CA GLY A 279 -15.97 12.62 -59.24
C GLY A 279 -15.53 13.65 -60.28
N GLY A 280 -15.25 13.22 -61.52
CA GLY A 280 -14.78 14.12 -62.58
C GLY A 280 -15.84 15.13 -63.06
N GLY A 281 -15.47 16.41 -63.08
CA GLY A 281 -16.26 17.49 -63.70
C GLY A 281 -15.49 18.82 -63.70
N GLY A 282 -15.06 19.26 -64.87
CA GLY A 282 -14.14 20.38 -65.10
C GLY A 282 -14.45 21.69 -64.37
N GLY A 283 -13.48 22.11 -63.57
CA GLY A 283 -13.30 23.47 -63.07
C GLY A 283 -11.90 23.51 -62.47
N SER A 284 -10.99 24.28 -63.06
CA SER A 284 -9.63 24.45 -62.54
C SER A 284 -9.69 25.09 -61.16
N ILE A 285 -9.63 24.24 -60.13
CA ILE A 285 -9.48 24.62 -58.73
C ILE A 285 -8.02 24.35 -58.36
N ASP A 286 -7.35 25.37 -57.84
CA ASP A 286 -5.95 25.37 -57.45
C ASP A 286 -5.69 24.28 -56.38
N GLU A 287 -5.14 23.14 -56.81
CA GLU A 287 -4.74 22.03 -55.96
C GLU A 287 -3.67 22.50 -54.95
N PRO A 288 -3.82 22.23 -53.63
CA PRO A 288 -2.69 22.35 -52.73
C PRO A 288 -1.69 21.24 -53.06
N ARG A 289 -0.62 21.57 -53.79
CA ARG A 289 0.50 20.65 -54.04
C ARG A 289 1.18 20.34 -52.71
N TYR A 290 1.09 19.12 -52.21
CA TYR A 290 1.81 18.73 -51.00
C TYR A 290 3.31 18.62 -51.29
N HIS A 291 4.15 19.17 -50.42
CA HIS A 291 5.59 18.88 -50.38
C HIS A 291 5.87 18.07 -49.12
N VAL A 292 6.27 16.81 -49.30
CA VAL A 292 6.73 15.97 -48.19
C VAL A 292 8.18 16.37 -47.93
N LEU A 293 8.48 16.81 -46.71
CA LEU A 293 9.84 17.10 -46.28
C LEU A 293 10.46 15.83 -45.71
N GLU A 294 11.44 15.32 -46.44
CA GLU A 294 12.29 14.20 -46.03
C GLU A 294 13.33 14.68 -45.00
N LEU A 295 13.88 13.76 -44.21
CA LEU A 295 14.85 14.09 -43.16
C LEU A 295 16.10 14.80 -43.72
N GLU A 296 16.54 14.40 -44.92
CA GLU A 296 17.66 15.01 -45.67
C GLU A 296 17.37 16.46 -46.08
N GLU A 297 16.10 16.81 -46.27
CA GLU A 297 15.66 18.16 -46.60
C GLU A 297 15.59 19.09 -45.38
N ILE A 298 15.44 18.50 -44.19
CA ILE A 298 15.32 19.18 -42.91
C ILE A 298 16.72 19.34 -42.33
N VAL A 299 17.57 18.31 -42.37
CA VAL A 299 18.91 18.29 -41.76
C VAL A 299 19.97 18.04 -42.85
N PRO A 300 20.46 19.10 -43.53
CA PRO A 300 21.42 18.94 -44.63
C PRO A 300 22.89 18.83 -44.17
N MET A 301 23.16 18.86 -42.86
CA MET A 301 24.51 18.81 -42.27
C MET A 301 24.54 17.83 -41.10
N ASP A 302 25.65 17.09 -40.99
CA ASP A 302 25.83 16.05 -39.97
C ASP A 302 26.09 16.61 -38.56
N ASP A 303 26.75 17.78 -38.44
CA ASP A 303 27.11 18.41 -37.16
C ASP A 303 26.86 19.93 -37.15
N LEU A 304 26.35 20.46 -36.03
CA LEU A 304 26.33 21.91 -35.71
C LEU A 304 27.28 22.16 -34.53
N ARG A 305 28.26 23.06 -34.67
CA ARG A 305 29.38 23.18 -33.71
C ARG A 305 29.47 24.52 -33.00
N THR A 306 28.75 25.53 -33.50
CA THR A 306 28.71 26.89 -32.94
C THR A 306 27.28 27.42 -32.89
N GLU A 307 27.02 28.44 -32.06
CA GLU A 307 25.71 29.10 -32.01
C GLU A 307 25.35 29.76 -33.35
N GLU A 308 26.35 30.28 -34.07
CA GLU A 308 26.19 30.85 -35.40
C GLU A 308 25.69 29.78 -36.40
N ASP A 309 26.20 28.54 -36.34
CA ASP A 309 25.72 27.43 -37.18
C ASP A 309 24.24 27.11 -36.94
N VAL A 310 23.78 27.20 -35.68
CA VAL A 310 22.38 26.96 -35.30
C VAL A 310 21.47 28.04 -35.89
N ASP A 311 21.84 29.31 -35.73
CA ASP A 311 21.05 30.43 -36.24
C ASP A 311 20.96 30.40 -37.78
N ASP A 312 22.07 30.08 -38.44
CA ASP A 312 22.12 29.94 -39.89
C ASP A 312 21.22 28.81 -40.40
N TYR A 313 21.26 27.66 -39.72
CA TYR A 313 20.40 26.51 -40.03
C TYR A 313 18.91 26.84 -39.87
N ILE A 314 18.51 27.42 -38.74
CA ILE A 314 17.11 27.80 -38.48
C ILE A 314 16.63 28.84 -39.50
N ASN A 315 17.46 29.81 -39.86
CA ASN A 315 17.13 30.81 -40.88
C ASN A 315 16.96 30.20 -42.27
N LYS A 316 17.84 29.27 -42.67
CA LYS A 316 17.76 28.55 -43.95
C LYS A 316 16.52 27.66 -44.02
N LEU A 317 16.26 26.87 -42.98
CA LEU A 317 15.06 26.03 -42.88
C LEU A 317 13.80 26.90 -42.91
N GLY A 318 13.74 27.95 -42.08
CA GLY A 318 12.62 28.89 -42.04
C GLY A 318 12.34 29.56 -43.39
N THR A 319 13.39 29.94 -44.13
CA THR A 319 13.25 30.52 -45.48
C THR A 319 12.71 29.51 -46.48
N LYS A 320 13.18 28.26 -46.43
CA LYS A 320 12.72 27.16 -47.30
C LYS A 320 11.25 26.83 -47.05
N LEU A 321 10.84 26.67 -45.77
CA LEU A 321 9.45 26.44 -45.39
C LEU A 321 8.54 27.59 -45.84
N LYS A 322 8.94 28.84 -45.59
CA LYS A 322 8.17 30.03 -46.03
C LYS A 322 8.03 30.09 -47.55
N LYS A 323 9.05 29.67 -48.31
CA LYS A 323 8.98 29.60 -49.78
C LYS A 323 7.97 28.55 -50.25
N LEU A 324 7.97 27.35 -49.65
CA LEU A 324 7.00 26.30 -49.96
C LEU A 324 5.56 26.75 -49.67
N ILE A 325 5.32 27.44 -48.56
CA ILE A 325 4.01 28.02 -48.25
C ILE A 325 3.61 29.10 -49.27
N LYS A 326 4.54 29.98 -49.68
CA LYS A 326 4.30 30.99 -50.73
C LYS A 326 3.98 30.37 -52.09
N GLU A 327 4.50 29.19 -52.39
CA GLU A 327 4.18 28.39 -53.58
C GLU A 327 2.82 27.66 -53.48
N ARG A 328 1.99 28.00 -52.48
CA ARG A 328 0.71 27.34 -52.15
C ARG A 328 0.85 25.84 -51.88
N LYS A 329 2.04 25.39 -51.46
CA LYS A 329 2.27 24.00 -51.08
C LYS A 329 1.95 23.77 -49.62
N VAL A 330 1.35 22.62 -49.32
CA VAL A 330 1.16 22.18 -47.93
C VAL A 330 2.35 21.30 -47.55
N ILE A 331 3.02 21.69 -46.47
CA ILE A 331 4.20 21.01 -45.98
C ILE A 331 3.77 19.83 -45.10
N ARG A 332 4.26 18.63 -45.40
CA ARG A 332 4.05 17.43 -44.57
C ARG A 332 5.41 16.92 -44.11
N PHE A 333 5.59 16.79 -42.79
CA PHE A 333 6.77 16.15 -42.23
C PHE A 333 6.60 14.63 -42.30
N GLU A 334 7.63 13.94 -42.78
CA GLU A 334 7.70 12.49 -42.68
C GLU A 334 7.85 12.10 -41.20
N ARG A 335 6.95 11.26 -40.69
CA ARG A 335 7.03 10.70 -39.34
C ARG A 335 7.60 9.30 -39.45
N TRP A 336 8.75 9.06 -38.82
CA TRP A 336 9.38 7.74 -38.69
C TRP A 336 8.75 6.93 -37.57
#